data_AF-A0A2M8KRY2-F1
#
_entry.id   AF-A0A2M8KRY2-F1
#
_cell.length_a   1.000
_cell.length_b   1.000
_cell.length_c   1.000
_cell.angle_alpha   90.00
_cell.angle_beta   90.00
_cell.angle_gamma   90.00
#
_symmetry.space_group_name_H-M   'P 1'
#
loop_
_entity.id
_entity.type
_entity.pdbx_description
1 polymer ?
#
loop_
_entity_poly.entity_id
_entity_poly.type
_entity_poly.pdbx_seq_one_letter_code
_entity_poly.pdbx_strand_id
1 'polypeptide(L)'
;SIFLGEADKCQSSPFWMLFILWGFFWFIFAGFLTLIFTRKKIHVSEDTSYFIFFLFTYSLLLTLTAEFIYFKDIYPAHFRANTMFKLGYQAYIIMTIFGIPLMVRFIRYTKEKLSAYTVLYTSLLMICALFVSVYGYFAIRSFYGDLKHFTTLDGSYWIQKEYPQVKGVIDFLKKNDENEKHPYSVLEANGDSYTDYNMVSAHTGIPTIIGWGVHEWLWRGDYSSIVEPRATEVLKVYTDPTSKKAKQILNKYTVRYILISQFEREKFPSLNVKMFYTIGRVVYHVGDTYLFKVNK
;
A
#
# COMPACT_ATOMS: atom_id res chain seq x y z
N SER A 1 -14.98 -18.04 -5.90
CA SER A 1 -16.18 -18.39 -5.10
C SER A 1 -16.54 -17.20 -4.24
N ILE A 2 -17.73 -16.63 -4.42
CA ILE A 2 -18.30 -15.63 -3.50
C ILE A 2 -18.72 -16.42 -2.26
N PHE A 3 -17.83 -16.53 -1.28
CA PHE A 3 -18.16 -17.17 -0.02
C PHE A 3 -19.00 -16.18 0.79
N LEU A 4 -20.31 -16.45 0.87
CA LEU A 4 -21.23 -15.77 1.78
C LEU A 4 -20.84 -16.14 3.22
N GLY A 5 -19.91 -15.38 3.80
CA GLY A 5 -19.48 -15.48 5.20
C GLY A 5 -18.79 -16.81 5.55
N GLU A 6 -17.56 -16.75 6.06
CA GLU A 6 -17.09 -17.87 6.87
C GLU A 6 -17.92 -17.89 8.16
N ALA A 7 -18.54 -19.02 8.49
CA ALA A 7 -19.24 -19.20 9.76
C ALA A 7 -18.29 -18.77 10.90
N ASP A 8 -18.79 -17.95 11.82
CA ASP A 8 -18.08 -17.37 12.97
C ASP A 8 -17.12 -16.20 12.70
N LYS A 9 -17.03 -15.68 11.46
CA LYS A 9 -16.17 -14.52 11.12
C LYS A 9 -16.93 -13.28 10.65
N CYS A 10 -18.23 -13.21 10.94
CA CYS A 10 -19.05 -12.05 10.64
C CYS A 10 -18.78 -10.92 11.65
N GLN A 11 -17.92 -9.96 11.27
CA GLN A 11 -17.67 -8.74 12.04
C GLN A 11 -18.44 -7.59 11.41
N SER A 12 -19.63 -7.25 11.95
CA SER A 12 -20.32 -6.01 11.62
C SER A 12 -19.81 -4.85 12.46
N SER A 13 -19.79 -3.66 11.87
CA SER A 13 -19.47 -2.43 12.59
C SER A 13 -20.63 -2.06 13.51
N PRO A 14 -20.37 -1.64 14.76
CA PRO A 14 -21.38 -0.94 15.54
C PRO A 14 -21.92 0.27 14.77
N PHE A 15 -23.23 0.47 14.82
CA PHE A 15 -23.91 1.50 14.01
C PHE A 15 -23.34 2.92 14.20
N TRP A 16 -22.89 3.26 15.41
CA TRP A 16 -22.28 4.56 15.70
C TRP A 16 -20.96 4.79 14.94
N MET A 17 -20.19 3.74 14.63
CA MET A 17 -18.95 3.87 13.85
C MET A 17 -19.24 4.31 12.41
N LEU A 18 -20.39 3.92 11.86
CA LEU A 18 -20.82 4.38 10.54
C LEU A 18 -21.07 5.90 10.53
N PHE A 19 -21.60 6.46 11.62
CA PHE A 19 -21.77 7.91 11.74
C PHE A 19 -20.45 8.66 11.87
N ILE A 20 -19.43 8.05 12.48
CA ILE A 20 -18.10 8.68 12.54
C ILE A 20 -17.49 8.77 11.15
N LEU A 21 -17.58 7.71 10.35
CA LEU A 21 -16.94 7.64 9.03
C LEU A 21 -17.77 8.35 7.94
N TRP A 22 -19.09 8.18 7.95
CA TRP A 22 -19.99 8.59 6.86
C TRP A 22 -20.97 9.70 7.26
N GLY A 23 -21.12 9.95 8.56
CA GLY A 23 -22.13 10.88 9.08
C GLY A 23 -21.97 12.31 8.59
N PHE A 24 -20.75 12.76 8.27
CA PHE A 24 -20.53 14.06 7.63
C PHE A 24 -21.27 14.18 6.29
N PHE A 25 -21.16 13.16 5.43
CA PHE A 25 -21.83 13.15 4.12
C PHE A 25 -23.34 12.95 4.25
N TRP A 26 -23.78 12.13 5.20
CA TRP A 26 -25.20 11.96 5.50
C TRP A 26 -25.82 13.24 6.02
N PHE A 27 -25.08 13.98 6.86
CA PHE A 27 -25.51 15.28 7.36
C PHE A 27 -25.68 16.26 6.20
N ILE A 28 -24.70 16.39 5.30
CA ILE A 28 -24.82 17.22 4.07
C ILE A 28 -26.07 16.84 3.26
N PHE A 29 -26.30 15.55 3.05
CA PHE A 29 -27.45 15.08 2.29
C PHE A 29 -28.79 15.43 2.96
N ALA A 30 -28.88 15.37 4.29
CA ALA A 30 -30.06 15.83 5.02
C ALA A 30 -30.33 17.34 4.83
N GLY A 31 -29.27 18.15 4.69
CA GLY A 31 -29.38 19.57 4.33
C GLY A 31 -29.94 19.74 2.92
N PHE A 32 -29.47 18.92 1.98
CA PHE A 32 -30.01 18.91 0.62
C PHE A 32 -31.49 18.55 0.56
N LEU A 33 -31.94 17.54 1.31
CA LEU A 33 -33.37 17.23 1.45
C LEU A 33 -34.15 18.44 1.96
N THR A 34 -33.61 19.13 2.97
CA THR A 34 -34.23 20.36 3.49
C THR A 34 -34.35 21.44 2.41
N LEU A 35 -33.34 21.60 1.54
CA LEU A 35 -33.40 22.56 0.43
C LEU A 35 -34.51 22.22 -0.57
N ILE A 36 -34.69 20.93 -0.88
CA ILE A 36 -35.77 20.45 -1.77
C ILE A 36 -37.14 20.71 -1.14
N PHE A 37 -37.34 20.31 0.12
CA PHE A 37 -38.67 20.37 0.75
C PHE A 37 -39.09 21.78 1.19
N THR A 38 -38.13 22.67 1.51
CA THR A 38 -38.45 24.00 2.04
C THR A 38 -38.62 25.10 0.99
N ARG A 39 -38.34 24.85 -0.31
CA ARG A 39 -38.55 25.86 -1.37
C ARG A 39 -38.87 25.32 -2.77
N LYS A 40 -39.85 25.99 -3.41
CA LYS A 40 -40.14 26.00 -4.86
C LYS A 40 -39.18 26.87 -5.72
N LYS A 41 -38.19 27.56 -5.12
CA LYS A 41 -37.39 28.62 -5.79
C LYS A 41 -35.89 28.37 -5.90
N ILE A 42 -35.34 27.33 -5.27
CA ILE A 42 -33.96 26.92 -5.54
C ILE A 42 -34.05 26.01 -6.78
N HIS A 43 -33.74 26.54 -7.96
CA HIS A 43 -33.70 25.77 -9.22
C HIS A 43 -32.50 24.82 -9.21
N VAL A 44 -32.57 23.76 -8.40
CA VAL A 44 -31.87 22.52 -8.75
C VAL A 44 -32.77 21.84 -9.75
N SER A 45 -32.29 21.57 -10.96
CA SER A 45 -33.10 20.83 -11.94
C SER A 45 -33.49 19.48 -11.34
N GLU A 46 -34.65 18.97 -11.74
CA GLU A 46 -35.11 17.65 -11.31
C GLU A 46 -34.05 16.60 -11.64
N ASP A 47 -33.46 16.66 -12.84
CA ASP A 47 -32.35 15.80 -13.26
C ASP A 47 -31.15 15.86 -12.31
N THR A 48 -30.75 17.06 -11.87
CA THR A 48 -29.63 17.21 -10.91
C THR A 48 -30.01 16.60 -9.57
N SER A 49 -31.26 16.75 -9.14
CA SER A 49 -31.73 16.16 -7.89
C SER A 49 -31.71 14.64 -7.97
N TYR A 50 -32.28 14.05 -9.02
CA TYR A 50 -32.25 12.61 -9.27
C TYR A 50 -30.83 12.07 -9.33
N PHE A 51 -29.91 12.79 -9.98
CA PHE A 51 -28.51 12.40 -10.03
C PHE A 51 -27.85 12.40 -8.64
N ILE A 52 -28.11 13.42 -7.80
CA ILE A 52 -27.60 13.47 -6.43
C ILE A 52 -28.18 12.35 -5.56
N PHE A 53 -29.48 12.07 -5.68
CA PHE A 53 -30.11 10.93 -5.01
C PHE A 53 -29.49 9.60 -5.44
N PHE A 54 -29.25 9.42 -6.74
CA PHE A 54 -28.57 8.25 -7.27
C PHE A 54 -27.16 8.10 -6.69
N LEU A 55 -26.33 9.16 -6.73
CA LEU A 55 -24.96 9.11 -6.20
C LEU A 55 -24.92 8.82 -4.69
N PHE A 56 -25.82 9.44 -3.92
CA PHE A 56 -25.92 9.18 -2.48
C PHE A 56 -26.33 7.73 -2.22
N THR A 57 -27.35 7.24 -2.91
CA THR A 57 -27.87 5.87 -2.75
C THR A 57 -26.82 4.85 -3.16
N TYR A 58 -26.15 5.06 -4.29
CA TYR A 58 -25.07 4.20 -4.76
C TYR A 58 -23.91 4.15 -3.76
N SER A 59 -23.49 5.30 -3.24
CA SER A 59 -22.43 5.37 -2.22
C SER A 59 -22.85 4.68 -0.92
N LEU A 60 -24.11 4.85 -0.49
CA LEU A 60 -24.65 4.15 0.68
C LEU A 60 -24.63 2.63 0.46
N LEU A 61 -25.06 2.15 -0.70
CA LEU A 61 -25.01 0.73 -1.05
C LEU A 61 -23.58 0.18 -1.03
N LEU A 62 -22.59 0.93 -1.54
CA LEU A 62 -21.18 0.53 -1.47
C LEU A 62 -20.71 0.37 0.00
N THR A 63 -21.06 1.33 0.86
CA THR A 63 -20.69 1.27 2.28
C THR A 63 -21.38 0.11 3.02
N LEU A 64 -22.67 -0.12 2.75
CA LEU A 64 -23.43 -1.20 3.37
C LEU A 64 -23.02 -2.58 2.83
N THR A 65 -22.63 -2.68 1.56
CA THR A 65 -22.15 -3.94 0.98
C THR A 65 -21.01 -4.50 1.80
N ALA A 66 -20.07 -3.66 2.23
CA ALA A 66 -18.92 -4.11 3.01
C ALA A 66 -19.27 -4.56 4.45
N GLU A 67 -20.51 -4.36 4.93
CA GLU A 67 -21.00 -4.89 6.21
C GLU A 67 -21.57 -6.31 6.08
N PHE A 68 -22.06 -6.69 4.89
CA PHE A 68 -22.77 -7.96 4.68
C PHE A 68 -22.06 -8.91 3.69
N ILE A 69 -21.30 -8.36 2.75
CA ILE A 69 -20.66 -9.10 1.66
C ILE A 69 -19.20 -8.68 1.61
N TYR A 70 -18.28 -9.63 1.76
CA TYR A 70 -16.86 -9.38 1.62
C TYR A 70 -16.13 -10.53 0.96
N PHE A 71 -15.07 -10.19 0.23
CA PHE A 71 -14.14 -11.16 -0.31
C PHE A 71 -13.24 -11.68 0.80
N LYS A 72 -12.96 -12.98 0.78
CA LYS A 72 -12.03 -13.62 1.72
C LYS A 72 -10.68 -12.91 1.67
N ASP A 73 -10.31 -12.32 2.79
CA ASP A 73 -9.06 -11.60 2.93
C ASP A 73 -7.90 -12.53 3.32
N ILE A 74 -6.67 -12.14 2.97
CA ILE A 74 -5.45 -12.83 3.38
C ILE A 74 -5.09 -12.53 4.84
N TYR A 75 -5.71 -11.52 5.45
CA TYR A 75 -5.47 -11.09 6.82
C TYR A 75 -6.36 -11.85 7.82
N PRO A 76 -5.80 -12.74 8.66
CA PRO A 76 -6.59 -13.60 9.55
C PRO A 76 -7.34 -12.87 10.66
N ALA A 77 -6.93 -11.65 11.01
CA ALA A 77 -7.58 -10.82 12.04
C ALA A 77 -8.52 -9.75 11.46
N HIS A 78 -8.52 -9.58 10.12
CA HIS A 78 -9.22 -8.49 9.44
C HIS A 78 -9.91 -9.01 8.17
N PHE A 79 -10.94 -9.83 8.38
CA PHE A 79 -11.60 -10.65 7.34
C PHE A 79 -12.21 -9.87 6.17
N ARG A 80 -12.47 -8.58 6.35
CA ARG A 80 -13.10 -7.71 5.35
C ARG A 80 -12.33 -6.42 5.05
N ALA A 81 -11.08 -6.29 5.52
CA ALA A 81 -10.33 -5.04 5.40
C ALA A 81 -10.21 -4.56 3.95
N ASN A 82 -9.85 -5.43 3.02
CA ASN A 82 -9.74 -5.08 1.61
C ASN A 82 -11.10 -4.71 0.98
N THR A 83 -12.19 -5.37 1.39
CA THR A 83 -13.53 -5.03 0.90
C THR A 83 -13.95 -3.66 1.41
N MET A 84 -13.81 -3.41 2.71
CA MET A 84 -14.09 -2.12 3.35
C MET A 84 -13.27 -1.00 2.73
N PHE A 85 -11.97 -1.22 2.53
CA PHE A 85 -11.08 -0.25 1.92
C PHE A 85 -11.49 0.06 0.47
N LYS A 86 -11.67 -0.96 -0.38
CA LYS A 86 -11.99 -0.75 -1.80
C LYS A 86 -13.34 -0.08 -2.01
N LEU A 87 -14.39 -0.55 -1.34
CA LEU A 87 -15.74 0.01 -1.50
C LEU A 87 -15.87 1.36 -0.79
N GLY A 88 -15.33 1.48 0.41
CA GLY A 88 -15.33 2.72 1.18
C GLY A 88 -14.57 3.84 0.48
N TYR A 89 -13.43 3.55 -0.14
CA TYR A 89 -12.67 4.53 -0.92
C TYR A 89 -13.49 5.12 -2.08
N GLN A 90 -14.21 4.27 -2.83
CA GLN A 90 -15.10 4.72 -3.90
C GLN A 90 -16.27 5.55 -3.36
N ALA A 91 -16.92 5.09 -2.30
CA ALA A 91 -18.03 5.82 -1.67
C ALA A 91 -17.59 7.20 -1.18
N TYR A 92 -16.42 7.30 -0.53
CA TYR A 92 -15.87 8.56 -0.02
C TYR A 92 -15.62 9.57 -1.15
N ILE A 93 -15.03 9.13 -2.27
CA ILE A 93 -14.78 10.00 -3.44
C ILE A 93 -16.11 10.53 -3.99
N ILE A 94 -17.07 9.64 -4.24
CA ILE A 94 -18.37 10.02 -4.81
C ILE A 94 -19.10 11.00 -3.88
N MET A 95 -19.16 10.69 -2.59
CA MET A 95 -19.79 11.54 -1.58
C MET A 95 -19.11 12.91 -1.45
N THR A 96 -17.80 12.99 -1.63
CA THR A 96 -17.07 14.27 -1.64
C THR A 96 -17.43 15.11 -2.86
N ILE A 97 -17.49 14.50 -4.05
CA ILE A 97 -17.77 15.19 -5.32
C ILE A 97 -19.13 15.88 -5.28
N PHE A 98 -20.20 15.21 -4.83
CA PHE A 98 -21.51 15.85 -4.73
C PHE A 98 -21.69 16.64 -3.42
N GLY A 99 -21.02 16.22 -2.34
CA GLY A 99 -21.22 16.78 -1.00
C GLY A 99 -20.72 18.22 -0.87
N ILE A 100 -19.55 18.54 -1.42
CA ILE A 100 -18.97 19.89 -1.31
C ILE A 100 -19.86 20.95 -1.99
N PRO A 101 -20.33 20.77 -3.24
CA PRO A 101 -21.30 21.69 -3.85
C PRO A 101 -22.59 21.86 -3.04
N LEU A 102 -23.11 20.77 -2.45
CA LEU A 102 -24.32 20.83 -1.61
C LEU A 102 -24.10 21.60 -0.31
N MET A 103 -22.95 21.39 0.34
CA MET A 103 -22.54 22.16 1.51
C MET A 103 -22.50 23.66 1.19
N VAL A 104 -21.85 24.05 0.09
CA VAL A 104 -21.78 25.47 -0.34
C VAL A 104 -23.17 26.03 -0.62
N ARG A 105 -24.04 25.26 -1.28
CA ARG A 105 -25.44 25.67 -1.53
C ARG A 105 -26.21 25.87 -0.23
N PHE A 106 -26.05 24.98 0.75
CA PHE A 106 -26.71 25.13 2.04
C PHE A 106 -26.20 26.36 2.81
N ILE A 107 -24.89 26.63 2.78
CA ILE A 107 -24.31 27.85 3.38
C ILE A 107 -24.91 29.11 2.74
N ARG A 108 -25.07 29.13 1.41
CA ARG A 108 -25.74 30.25 0.72
C ARG A 108 -27.20 30.38 1.14
N TYR A 109 -27.93 29.27 1.26
CA TYR A 109 -29.30 29.27 1.74
C TYR A 109 -29.44 29.85 3.14
N THR A 110 -28.52 29.52 4.05
CA THR A 110 -28.51 30.11 5.40
C THR A 110 -28.36 31.62 5.37
N LYS A 111 -27.56 32.18 4.44
CA LYS A 111 -27.43 33.63 4.25
C LYS A 111 -28.71 34.26 3.72
N GLU A 112 -29.41 33.58 2.81
CA GLU A 112 -30.68 34.06 2.24
C GLU A 112 -31.86 33.95 3.21
N LYS A 113 -31.84 32.94 4.09
CA LYS A 113 -32.90 32.65 5.05
C LYS A 113 -32.30 32.41 6.42
N LEU A 114 -31.97 33.52 7.09
CA LEU A 114 -31.47 33.52 8.46
C LEU A 114 -32.58 33.08 9.42
N SER A 115 -32.46 31.88 9.95
CA SER A 115 -33.29 31.37 11.05
C SER A 115 -32.40 30.63 12.05
N ALA A 116 -32.88 30.47 13.29
CA ALA A 116 -32.14 29.72 14.31
C ALA A 116 -31.76 28.32 13.82
N TYR A 117 -32.65 27.66 13.08
CA TYR A 117 -32.41 26.35 12.47
C TYR A 117 -31.29 26.37 11.42
N THR A 118 -31.35 27.27 10.43
CA THR A 118 -30.35 27.29 9.33
C THR A 118 -28.96 27.67 9.84
N VAL A 119 -28.90 28.57 10.81
CA VAL A 119 -27.66 28.95 11.51
C VAL A 119 -27.10 27.79 12.32
N LEU A 120 -27.91 27.11 13.14
CA LEU A 120 -27.47 25.96 13.92
C LEU A 120 -26.96 24.84 13.02
N TYR A 121 -27.74 24.47 12.00
CA TYR A 121 -27.36 23.41 11.06
C TYR A 121 -26.04 23.75 10.34
N THR A 122 -25.90 24.99 9.87
CA THR A 122 -24.66 25.42 9.19
C THR A 122 -23.47 25.45 10.13
N SER A 123 -23.67 25.86 11.38
CA SER A 123 -22.62 25.84 12.40
C SER A 123 -22.14 24.42 12.67
N LEU A 124 -23.06 23.46 12.85
CA LEU A 124 -22.74 22.05 13.00
C LEU A 124 -22.04 21.49 11.75
N LEU A 125 -22.50 21.86 10.55
CA LEU A 125 -21.88 21.44 9.30
C LEU A 125 -20.44 21.91 9.19
N MET A 126 -20.17 23.16 9.57
CA MET A 126 -18.82 23.72 9.60
C MET A 126 -17.93 23.04 10.65
N ILE A 127 -18.49 22.68 11.82
CA ILE A 127 -17.76 21.90 12.84
C ILE A 127 -17.38 20.52 12.28
N CYS A 128 -18.31 19.80 11.64
CA CYS A 128 -18.02 18.51 11.01
C CYS A 128 -16.96 18.65 9.90
N ALA A 129 -17.08 19.67 9.04
CA ALA A 129 -16.11 19.94 7.99
C ALA A 129 -14.72 20.26 8.55
N LEU A 130 -14.64 20.97 9.68
CA LEU A 130 -13.38 21.23 10.39
C LEU A 130 -12.74 19.93 10.86
N PHE A 131 -13.49 19.03 11.50
CA PHE A 131 -12.95 17.74 11.95
C PHE A 131 -12.41 16.89 10.81
N VAL A 132 -13.14 16.80 9.69
CA VAL A 132 -12.69 16.07 8.49
C VAL A 132 -11.42 16.71 7.90
N SER A 133 -11.39 18.05 7.81
CA SER A 133 -10.26 18.77 7.20
C SER A 133 -8.99 18.74 8.05
N VAL A 134 -9.12 18.73 9.37
CA VAL A 134 -7.99 18.71 10.31
C VAL A 134 -7.25 17.37 10.28
N TYR A 135 -7.92 16.27 9.90
CA TYR A 135 -7.28 14.96 9.81
C TYR A 135 -6.04 14.97 8.91
N GLY A 136 -6.10 15.65 7.76
CA GLY A 136 -4.97 15.74 6.82
C GLY A 136 -3.71 16.36 7.45
N TYR A 137 -3.88 17.36 8.32
CA TYR A 137 -2.76 17.99 9.04
C TYR A 137 -2.04 17.00 9.96
N PHE A 138 -2.79 16.18 10.70
CA PHE A 138 -2.21 15.18 11.59
C PHE A 138 -1.65 13.98 10.82
N ALA A 139 -2.38 13.48 9.82
CA ALA A 139 -1.99 12.31 9.05
C ALA A 139 -0.68 12.53 8.27
N ILE A 140 -0.55 13.67 7.59
CA ILE A 140 0.66 14.01 6.82
C ILE A 140 1.86 14.12 7.78
N ARG A 141 1.70 14.81 8.91
CA ARG A 141 2.80 15.00 9.86
C ARG A 141 3.19 13.72 10.61
N SER A 142 2.23 12.84 10.87
CA SER A 142 2.49 11.57 11.52
C SER A 142 3.38 10.66 10.68
N PHE A 143 3.31 10.76 9.34
CA PHE A 143 4.09 9.91 8.45
C PHE A 143 5.35 10.61 7.93
N TYR A 144 5.24 11.87 7.50
CA TYR A 144 6.33 12.60 6.85
C TYR A 144 7.08 13.58 7.76
N GLY A 145 6.69 13.70 9.03
CA GLY A 145 7.27 14.68 9.95
C GLY A 145 6.84 16.12 9.65
N ASP A 146 7.70 17.09 9.89
CA ASP A 146 7.33 18.51 9.82
C ASP A 146 7.45 19.14 8.41
N LEU A 147 8.03 18.41 7.44
CA LEU A 147 8.18 18.81 6.04
C LEU A 147 8.85 20.19 5.83
N LYS A 148 9.66 20.66 6.78
CA LYS A 148 10.28 22.01 6.70
C LYS A 148 11.51 22.08 5.80
N HIS A 149 12.16 20.94 5.57
CA HIS A 149 13.44 20.89 4.86
C HIS A 149 13.32 19.98 3.64
N PHE A 150 13.42 20.58 2.45
CA PHE A 150 13.58 19.81 1.22
C PHE A 150 14.91 19.07 1.25
N THR A 151 14.89 17.77 0.94
CA THR A 151 16.10 16.95 0.86
C THR A 151 16.47 16.68 -0.60
N THR A 152 15.63 15.95 -1.33
CA THR A 152 15.84 15.63 -2.74
C THR A 152 14.57 15.02 -3.36
N LEU A 153 14.50 14.97 -4.69
CA LEU A 153 13.50 14.19 -5.44
C LEU A 153 14.01 12.78 -5.80
N ASP A 154 15.27 12.46 -5.51
CA ASP A 154 15.84 11.13 -5.70
C ASP A 154 15.29 10.17 -4.62
N GLY A 155 14.34 9.33 -5.02
CA GLY A 155 13.71 8.33 -4.16
C GLY A 155 14.67 7.24 -3.64
N SER A 156 15.92 7.19 -4.12
CA SER A 156 16.95 6.25 -3.65
C SER A 156 17.97 6.89 -2.71
N TYR A 157 17.88 8.20 -2.45
CA TYR A 157 18.85 8.93 -1.63
C TYR A 157 18.96 8.40 -0.19
N TRP A 158 17.85 7.91 0.36
CA TRP A 158 17.83 7.31 1.69
C TRP A 158 18.79 6.11 1.79
N ILE A 159 18.94 5.31 0.71
CA ILE A 159 19.88 4.18 0.66
C ILE A 159 21.33 4.68 0.76
N GLN A 160 21.64 5.80 0.11
CA GLN A 160 22.98 6.40 0.23
C GLN A 160 23.26 6.84 1.67
N LYS A 161 22.24 7.36 2.36
CA LYS A 161 22.35 7.85 3.74
C LYS A 161 22.43 6.71 4.77
N GLU A 162 21.58 5.70 4.63
CA GLU A 162 21.39 4.65 5.62
C GLU A 162 22.25 3.41 5.31
N TYR A 163 22.38 3.06 4.03
CA TYR A 163 23.06 1.86 3.55
C TYR A 163 24.07 2.15 2.43
N PRO A 164 25.07 3.03 2.65
CA PRO A 164 25.99 3.48 1.61
C PRO A 164 26.75 2.33 0.93
N GLN A 165 27.01 1.24 1.65
CA GLN A 165 27.67 0.05 1.10
C GLN A 165 26.80 -0.66 0.05
N VAL A 166 25.49 -0.79 0.32
CA VAL A 166 24.50 -1.37 -0.60
C VAL A 166 24.26 -0.42 -1.78
N LYS A 167 24.23 0.90 -1.55
CA LYS A 167 24.18 1.90 -2.63
C LYS A 167 25.33 1.72 -3.61
N GLY A 168 26.55 1.48 -3.12
CA GLY A 168 27.70 1.22 -3.97
C GLY A 168 27.60 -0.09 -4.78
N VAL A 169 26.94 -1.14 -4.24
CA VAL A 169 26.60 -2.34 -5.02
C VAL A 169 25.63 -2.02 -6.16
N ILE A 170 24.57 -1.24 -5.88
CA ILE A 170 23.59 -0.81 -6.89
C ILE A 170 24.30 -0.02 -8.01
N ASP A 171 25.17 0.92 -7.64
CA ASP A 171 25.90 1.75 -8.61
C ASP A 171 26.89 0.92 -9.43
N PHE A 172 27.59 -0.03 -8.78
CA PHE A 172 28.45 -0.98 -9.48
C PHE A 172 27.67 -1.80 -10.49
N LEU A 173 26.52 -2.35 -10.11
CA LEU A 173 25.70 -3.16 -11.02
C LEU A 173 25.19 -2.33 -12.18
N LYS A 174 24.56 -1.16 -11.94
CA LYS A 174 24.08 -0.26 -13.00
C LYS A 174 25.16 0.06 -14.02
N LYS A 175 26.33 0.49 -13.56
CA LYS A 175 27.45 0.86 -14.44
C LYS A 175 27.95 -0.32 -15.30
N ASN A 176 27.90 -1.55 -14.78
CA ASN A 176 28.40 -2.73 -15.48
C ASN A 176 27.31 -3.45 -16.31
N ASP A 177 26.06 -3.01 -16.24
CA ASP A 177 24.90 -3.71 -16.80
C ASP A 177 24.16 -2.95 -17.90
N GLU A 178 24.54 -1.69 -18.17
CA GLU A 178 23.95 -0.84 -19.23
C GLU A 178 23.96 -1.47 -20.65
N ASN A 179 24.74 -2.54 -20.87
CA ASN A 179 24.83 -3.26 -22.15
C ASN A 179 24.04 -4.58 -22.20
N GLU A 180 23.47 -5.07 -21.09
CA GLU A 180 22.76 -6.35 -21.05
C GLU A 180 21.29 -6.14 -20.64
N LYS A 181 20.34 -6.32 -21.58
CA LYS A 181 18.92 -6.50 -21.23
C LYS A 181 18.79 -7.81 -20.42
N HIS A 182 18.73 -7.72 -19.10
CA HIS A 182 19.08 -8.77 -18.12
C HIS A 182 18.64 -10.21 -18.48
N PRO A 183 19.55 -11.09 -18.95
CA PRO A 183 19.30 -12.53 -19.04
C PRO A 183 19.63 -13.26 -17.73
N TYR A 184 19.79 -12.56 -16.60
CA TYR A 184 20.32 -13.11 -15.36
C TYR A 184 19.67 -12.49 -14.12
N SER A 185 19.91 -13.13 -12.96
CA SER A 185 19.41 -12.69 -11.66
C SER A 185 20.53 -12.31 -10.68
N VAL A 186 20.22 -11.43 -9.73
CA VAL A 186 20.99 -11.18 -8.50
C VAL A 186 20.31 -11.91 -7.34
N LEU A 187 21.06 -12.70 -6.58
CA LEU A 187 20.55 -13.35 -5.38
C LEU A 187 20.67 -12.38 -4.21
N GLU A 188 19.54 -12.15 -3.54
CA GLU A 188 19.39 -11.37 -2.31
C GLU A 188 18.58 -12.18 -1.29
N ALA A 189 18.74 -11.87 -0.01
CA ALA A 189 17.81 -12.33 1.01
C ALA A 189 16.41 -11.77 0.73
N ASN A 190 15.39 -12.63 0.75
CA ASN A 190 14.01 -12.20 0.60
C ASN A 190 13.50 -11.49 1.86
N GLY A 191 12.65 -10.48 1.71
CA GLY A 191 12.08 -9.73 2.84
C GLY A 191 10.66 -10.14 3.25
N ASP A 192 10.25 -9.63 4.41
CA ASP A 192 8.83 -9.44 4.72
C ASP A 192 8.35 -8.09 4.17
N SER A 193 7.04 -7.89 4.13
CA SER A 193 6.44 -6.62 3.68
C SER A 193 6.97 -5.43 4.47
N TYR A 194 7.29 -4.34 3.77
CA TYR A 194 7.74 -3.08 4.38
C TYR A 194 9.07 -3.21 5.14
N THR A 195 9.99 -4.02 4.61
CA THR A 195 11.35 -4.17 5.13
C THR A 195 12.37 -3.76 4.07
N ASP A 196 13.58 -3.36 4.46
CA ASP A 196 14.58 -2.88 3.50
C ASP A 196 15.35 -4.00 2.75
N TYR A 197 14.83 -5.22 2.80
CA TYR A 197 15.33 -6.33 1.98
C TYR A 197 15.01 -6.11 0.50
N ASN A 198 15.80 -6.73 -0.38
CA ASN A 198 15.64 -6.69 -1.84
C ASN A 198 15.84 -5.30 -2.50
N MET A 199 16.55 -4.38 -1.84
CA MET A 199 16.86 -3.07 -2.41
C MET A 199 17.65 -3.15 -3.73
N VAL A 200 18.55 -4.12 -3.90
CA VAL A 200 19.40 -4.17 -5.09
C VAL A 200 18.59 -4.50 -6.32
N SER A 201 17.77 -5.56 -6.29
CA SER A 201 16.87 -5.88 -7.41
C SER A 201 15.88 -4.75 -7.68
N ALA A 202 15.27 -4.17 -6.65
CA ALA A 202 14.32 -3.07 -6.79
C ALA A 202 14.91 -1.81 -7.45
N HIS A 203 16.19 -1.50 -7.19
CA HIS A 203 16.82 -0.27 -7.68
C HIS A 203 17.70 -0.46 -8.91
N THR A 204 18.07 -1.69 -9.27
CA THR A 204 18.86 -2.00 -10.49
C THR A 204 18.00 -2.46 -11.66
N GLY A 205 16.82 -3.04 -11.40
CA GLY A 205 16.01 -3.72 -12.42
C GLY A 205 16.46 -5.17 -12.69
N ILE A 206 17.55 -5.63 -12.09
CA ILE A 206 18.00 -7.02 -12.17
C ILE A 206 17.09 -7.87 -11.29
N PRO A 207 16.44 -8.93 -11.82
CA PRO A 207 15.55 -9.76 -11.02
C PRO A 207 16.29 -10.53 -9.92
N THR A 208 15.57 -10.87 -8.85
CA THR A 208 16.00 -11.84 -7.83
C THR A 208 15.09 -13.07 -7.86
N ILE A 209 15.47 -14.14 -7.15
CA ILE A 209 14.67 -15.38 -7.07
C ILE A 209 13.30 -15.09 -6.44
N ILE A 210 13.30 -14.33 -5.35
CA ILE A 210 12.09 -13.92 -4.64
C ILE A 210 12.32 -12.60 -3.89
N GLY A 211 11.38 -11.67 -4.02
CA GLY A 211 11.32 -10.41 -3.29
C GLY A 211 10.58 -10.54 -1.95
N TRP A 212 9.71 -9.58 -1.64
CA TRP A 212 8.86 -9.66 -0.44
C TRP A 212 7.79 -10.75 -0.58
N GLY A 213 7.79 -11.72 0.34
CA GLY A 213 6.98 -12.94 0.21
C GLY A 213 5.47 -12.68 0.08
N VAL A 214 4.90 -11.81 0.92
CA VAL A 214 3.46 -11.49 0.89
C VAL A 214 3.06 -10.74 -0.38
N HIS A 215 3.95 -9.91 -0.95
CA HIS A 215 3.68 -9.18 -2.19
C HIS A 215 3.71 -10.11 -3.39
N GLU A 216 4.69 -11.02 -3.43
CA GLU A 216 4.69 -12.09 -4.44
C GLU A 216 3.48 -13.00 -4.30
N TRP A 217 3.05 -13.33 -3.08
CA TRP A 217 1.83 -14.10 -2.88
C TRP A 217 0.62 -13.40 -3.48
N LEU A 218 0.45 -12.10 -3.23
CA LEU A 218 -0.66 -11.32 -3.78
C LEU A 218 -0.66 -11.32 -5.31
N TRP A 219 0.50 -11.25 -5.95
CA TRP A 219 0.62 -11.23 -7.41
C TRP A 219 0.52 -12.60 -8.07
N ARG A 220 0.94 -13.66 -7.37
CA ARG A 220 1.01 -15.03 -7.91
C ARG A 220 -0.20 -15.88 -7.55
N GLY A 221 -0.93 -15.53 -6.50
CA GLY A 221 -2.16 -16.18 -6.06
C GLY A 221 -1.97 -17.43 -5.20
N ASP A 222 -0.75 -17.96 -5.05
CA ASP A 222 -0.46 -19.15 -4.27
C ASP A 222 0.85 -19.02 -3.48
N TYR A 223 0.76 -19.09 -2.16
CA TYR A 223 1.93 -19.02 -1.28
C TYR A 223 2.71 -20.34 -1.26
N SER A 224 2.01 -21.46 -1.03
CA SER A 224 2.64 -22.76 -0.76
C SER A 224 3.29 -23.39 -2.00
N SER A 225 2.74 -23.18 -3.19
CA SER A 225 3.31 -23.77 -4.40
C SER A 225 4.31 -22.87 -5.15
N ILE A 226 4.29 -21.55 -4.90
CA ILE A 226 5.10 -20.58 -5.65
C ILE A 226 6.09 -19.82 -4.74
N VAL A 227 5.60 -19.22 -3.65
CA VAL A 227 6.39 -18.30 -2.81
C VAL A 227 7.30 -19.07 -1.86
N GLU A 228 6.73 -19.98 -1.07
CA GLU A 228 7.45 -20.78 -0.07
C GLU A 228 8.60 -21.61 -0.68
N PRO A 229 8.43 -22.29 -1.83
CA PRO A 229 9.52 -23.06 -2.43
C PRO A 229 10.69 -22.16 -2.86
N ARG A 230 10.42 -20.96 -3.38
CA ARG A 230 11.47 -20.01 -3.77
C ARG A 230 12.23 -19.45 -2.58
N ALA A 231 11.52 -19.09 -1.51
CA ALA A 231 12.16 -18.67 -0.26
C ALA A 231 13.05 -19.79 0.32
N THR A 232 12.59 -21.04 0.24
CA THR A 232 13.37 -22.22 0.65
C THR A 232 14.61 -22.43 -0.23
N GLU A 233 14.50 -22.19 -1.54
CA GLU A 233 15.64 -22.24 -2.46
C GLU A 233 16.68 -21.15 -2.14
N VAL A 234 16.26 -19.92 -1.84
CA VAL A 234 17.14 -18.84 -1.37
C VAL A 234 17.85 -19.23 -0.07
N LEU A 235 17.11 -19.70 0.93
CA LEU A 235 17.67 -20.21 2.19
C LEU A 235 18.72 -21.28 1.94
N LYS A 236 18.46 -22.23 1.02
CA LYS A 236 19.39 -23.32 0.72
C LYS A 236 20.72 -22.80 0.16
N VAL A 237 20.69 -21.80 -0.71
CA VAL A 237 21.93 -21.21 -1.25
C VAL A 237 22.70 -20.46 -0.17
N TYR A 238 22.04 -19.72 0.72
CA TYR A 238 22.72 -18.96 1.77
C TYR A 238 23.30 -19.83 2.89
N THR A 239 22.69 -20.98 3.17
CA THR A 239 23.10 -21.89 4.26
C THR A 239 24.04 -23.00 3.81
N ASP A 240 23.98 -23.42 2.54
CA ASP A 240 24.82 -24.50 1.98
C ASP A 240 25.18 -24.23 0.51
N PRO A 241 25.97 -23.17 0.24
CA PRO A 241 26.26 -22.68 -1.13
C PRO A 241 27.04 -23.69 -1.97
N THR A 242 27.80 -24.60 -1.36
CA THR A 242 28.65 -25.58 -2.06
C THR A 242 27.89 -26.82 -2.54
N SER A 243 26.68 -27.05 -2.03
CA SER A 243 25.91 -28.23 -2.35
C SER A 243 25.52 -28.34 -3.83
N LYS A 244 25.31 -29.58 -4.30
CA LYS A 244 24.76 -29.86 -5.63
C LYS A 244 23.42 -29.14 -5.85
N LYS A 245 22.59 -29.05 -4.80
CA LYS A 245 21.29 -28.38 -4.86
C LYS A 245 21.44 -26.86 -5.01
N ALA A 246 22.35 -26.22 -4.28
CA ALA A 246 22.62 -24.79 -4.45
C ALA A 246 23.08 -24.48 -5.88
N LYS A 247 24.00 -25.28 -6.44
CA LYS A 247 24.44 -25.14 -7.84
C LYS A 247 23.28 -25.27 -8.84
N GLN A 248 22.38 -26.23 -8.62
CA GLN A 248 21.17 -26.39 -9.44
C GLN A 248 20.24 -25.17 -9.35
N ILE A 249 20.07 -24.59 -8.16
CA ILE A 249 19.26 -23.38 -7.95
C ILE A 249 19.88 -22.17 -8.66
N LEU A 250 21.19 -21.95 -8.49
CA LEU A 250 21.92 -20.86 -9.15
C LEU A 250 21.76 -20.95 -10.67
N ASN A 251 21.86 -22.15 -11.25
CA ASN A 251 21.66 -22.37 -12.69
C ASN A 251 20.20 -22.19 -13.11
N LYS A 252 19.23 -22.72 -12.34
CA LYS A 252 17.78 -22.62 -12.62
C LYS A 252 17.32 -21.17 -12.79
N TYR A 253 17.82 -20.26 -11.95
CA TYR A 253 17.46 -18.84 -11.98
C TYR A 253 18.48 -17.96 -12.70
N THR A 254 19.48 -18.57 -13.35
CA THR A 254 20.57 -17.87 -14.03
C THR A 254 21.20 -16.80 -13.12
N VAL A 255 21.47 -17.16 -11.86
CA VAL A 255 22.06 -16.27 -10.86
C VAL A 255 23.49 -15.97 -11.25
N ARG A 256 23.76 -14.69 -11.54
CA ARG A 256 25.10 -14.22 -11.88
C ARG A 256 25.81 -13.60 -10.70
N TYR A 257 25.06 -12.92 -9.84
CA TYR A 257 25.59 -12.24 -8.67
C TYR A 257 24.92 -12.72 -7.40
N ILE A 258 25.69 -12.83 -6.33
CA ILE A 258 25.20 -13.13 -4.98
C ILE A 258 25.61 -11.97 -4.07
N LEU A 259 24.62 -11.31 -3.47
CA LEU A 259 24.84 -10.29 -2.46
C LEU A 259 25.02 -10.95 -1.09
N ILE A 260 25.96 -10.44 -0.30
CA ILE A 260 26.06 -10.67 1.14
C ILE A 260 26.26 -9.31 1.79
N SER A 261 25.19 -8.74 2.35
CA SER A 261 25.18 -7.50 3.10
C SER A 261 24.78 -7.76 4.56
N GLN A 262 24.48 -6.71 5.32
CA GLN A 262 23.92 -6.86 6.67
C GLN A 262 22.58 -7.63 6.68
N PHE A 263 21.75 -7.48 5.64
CA PHE A 263 20.43 -8.11 5.57
C PHE A 263 20.54 -9.63 5.42
N GLU A 264 21.44 -10.11 4.57
CA GLU A 264 21.71 -11.54 4.44
C GLU A 264 22.26 -12.14 5.74
N ARG A 265 23.11 -11.40 6.46
CA ARG A 265 23.70 -11.86 7.73
C ARG A 265 22.67 -11.91 8.85
N GLU A 266 21.81 -10.89 8.92
CA GLU A 266 20.70 -10.84 9.87
C GLU A 266 19.74 -12.01 9.65
N LYS A 267 19.35 -12.23 8.39
CA LYS A 267 18.41 -13.30 8.04
C LYS A 267 19.01 -14.70 8.18
N PHE A 268 20.31 -14.86 7.92
CA PHE A 268 20.99 -16.14 7.96
C PHE A 268 22.19 -16.10 8.92
N PRO A 269 21.99 -16.24 10.25
CA PRO A 269 23.06 -16.13 11.24
C PRO A 269 24.20 -17.15 11.09
N SER A 270 23.93 -18.29 10.45
CA SER A 270 24.92 -19.34 10.15
C SER A 270 25.70 -19.10 8.84
N LEU A 271 25.46 -17.97 8.16
CA LEU A 271 26.10 -17.65 6.89
C LEU A 271 27.62 -17.58 7.04
N ASN A 272 28.32 -18.38 6.24
CA ASN A 272 29.77 -18.41 6.19
C ASN A 272 30.29 -17.87 4.85
N VAL A 273 30.74 -16.62 4.85
CA VAL A 273 31.26 -15.92 3.66
C VAL A 273 32.38 -16.71 2.98
N LYS A 274 33.20 -17.45 3.73
CA LYS A 274 34.31 -18.24 3.18
C LYS A 274 33.85 -19.30 2.18
N MET A 275 32.64 -19.86 2.36
CA MET A 275 32.11 -20.85 1.43
C MET A 275 31.79 -20.25 0.06
N PHE A 276 31.41 -18.96 -0.01
CA PHE A 276 31.06 -18.31 -1.28
C PHE A 276 32.27 -18.08 -2.19
N TYR A 277 33.48 -17.95 -1.63
CA TYR A 277 34.72 -17.90 -2.41
C TYR A 277 34.97 -19.18 -3.23
N THR A 278 34.37 -20.31 -2.86
CA THR A 278 34.52 -21.57 -3.60
C THR A 278 33.61 -21.65 -4.82
N ILE A 279 32.53 -20.87 -4.86
CA ILE A 279 31.53 -20.88 -5.93
C ILE A 279 31.50 -19.59 -6.76
N GLY A 280 32.29 -18.59 -6.38
CA GLY A 280 32.34 -17.31 -7.07
C GLY A 280 33.55 -16.47 -6.65
N ARG A 281 33.74 -15.37 -7.36
CA ARG A 281 34.78 -14.37 -7.07
C ARG A 281 34.16 -13.05 -6.63
N VAL A 282 34.77 -12.36 -5.69
CA VAL A 282 34.34 -11.02 -5.27
C VAL A 282 34.60 -10.04 -6.42
N VAL A 283 33.56 -9.31 -6.84
CA VAL A 283 33.65 -8.26 -7.87
C VAL A 283 33.43 -6.85 -7.31
N TYR A 284 32.82 -6.76 -6.13
CA TYR A 284 32.68 -5.53 -5.36
C TYR A 284 32.66 -5.87 -3.86
N HIS A 285 33.34 -5.06 -3.05
CA HIS A 285 33.35 -5.20 -1.60
C HIS A 285 33.64 -3.86 -0.93
N VAL A 286 32.86 -3.56 0.11
CA VAL A 286 33.11 -2.44 1.04
C VAL A 286 32.65 -2.89 2.43
N GLY A 287 33.57 -2.90 3.40
CA GLY A 287 33.28 -3.35 4.76
C GLY A 287 32.78 -4.79 4.77
N ASP A 288 31.63 -5.04 5.38
CA ASP A 288 31.04 -6.38 5.47
C ASP A 288 30.06 -6.71 4.32
N THR A 289 29.95 -5.83 3.33
CA THR A 289 29.14 -6.02 2.12
C THR A 289 29.98 -6.56 0.98
N TYR A 290 29.58 -7.71 0.43
CA TYR A 290 30.25 -8.42 -0.65
C TYR A 290 29.28 -8.69 -1.81
N LEU A 291 29.74 -8.49 -3.03
CA LEU A 291 29.07 -8.95 -4.24
C LEU A 291 29.96 -10.00 -4.92
N PHE A 292 29.49 -11.24 -4.94
CA PHE A 292 30.15 -12.35 -5.62
C PHE A 292 29.60 -12.50 -7.03
N LYS A 293 30.47 -12.68 -8.02
CA LYS A 293 30.11 -13.19 -9.34
C LYS A 293 30.28 -14.71 -9.35
N VAL A 294 29.21 -15.42 -9.67
CA VAL A 294 29.16 -16.90 -9.67
C VAL A 294 30.11 -17.45 -10.76
N ASN A 295 30.85 -18.50 -10.43
CA ASN A 295 31.68 -19.23 -11.38
C ASN A 295 30.77 -20.05 -12.31
N LYS A 296 30.99 -19.97 -13.62
CA LYS A 296 30.31 -20.83 -14.58
C LYS A 296 30.85 -22.25 -14.54
#